data_AF-A0A929PT66-F1
#
_entry.id   AF-A0A929PT66-F1
#
_cell.length_a   1.000
_cell.length_b   1.000
_cell.length_c   1.000
_cell.angle_alpha   90.00
_cell.angle_beta   90.00
_cell.angle_gamma   90.00
#
_symmetry.space_group_name_H-M   'P 1'
#
loop_
_entity.id
_entity.type
_entity.pdbx_description
1 polymer ?
#
loop_
_entity_poly.entity_id
_entity_poly.type
_entity_poly.pdbx_seq_one_letter_code
_entity_poly.pdbx_strand_id
1 'polypeptide(L)'
;MPDTAMKDVDPAEALAEAKARITLLERAHAQMKASYTLPVNRLQRLEEAIERGEEDARAQILKGILQHQLKDMTDFTHVYHLCVANNLIFAAHCFASLTIERDGPRNHHLNLLSHATEALADYEATWALWERSKEVRKPSERVLTMAYRLGKAEYLQGPMADAGLRQRHPRIFAILDSMAPHGLEHGPSVVSSGATPVYVVNIPGEIHRRRRAERSLENVGLQGRFRRGYKPLDIPPEGRGLVKVKLSDISDGSFGNQYSQYLVWKEIAEGEAEWAVFLEDDMQLLVDPAHVLLHMALPEDWDIIFANPRLDLSTRLADAPSGFFLTPMEEAMVLHAQFSPSKRGYGADCYLLSRKGAAKLVALMESEGIRRVGTDWFLHIHSIPRGALGRFKEGSVVRHMLESRFAQPWYREDVLKAYVLSPNLATGMSMGVTRQSRL
;
A
#
# COMPACT_ATOMS: atom_id res chain seq x y z
N MET A 1 -9.91 -15.17 29.72
CA MET A 1 -9.70 -13.81 29.17
C MET A 1 -9.57 -12.87 30.36
N PRO A 2 -8.48 -12.11 30.51
CA PRO A 2 -8.51 -10.92 31.34
C PRO A 2 -9.16 -9.81 30.52
N ASP A 3 -10.19 -9.20 31.09
CA ASP A 3 -10.88 -8.01 30.58
C ASP A 3 -9.86 -6.87 30.53
N THR A 4 -9.25 -6.61 29.37
CA THR A 4 -8.55 -5.34 29.16
C THR A 4 -9.63 -4.30 29.01
N ALA A 5 -10.04 -3.72 30.14
CA ALA A 5 -10.86 -2.53 30.16
C ALA A 5 -10.21 -1.50 29.23
N MET A 6 -10.80 -1.32 28.04
CA MET A 6 -10.60 -0.08 27.29
C MET A 6 -10.93 1.01 28.29
N LYS A 7 -9.95 1.86 28.62
CA LYS A 7 -10.26 3.08 29.36
C LYS A 7 -11.36 3.75 28.55
N ASP A 8 -12.54 3.87 29.16
CA ASP A 8 -13.63 4.66 28.61
C ASP A 8 -13.09 6.07 28.48
N VAL A 9 -12.64 6.41 27.27
CA VAL A 9 -12.30 7.79 26.92
C VAL A 9 -13.62 8.52 26.97
N ASP A 10 -13.74 9.47 27.90
CA ASP A 10 -14.94 10.27 28.03
C ASP A 10 -15.23 10.91 26.65
N PRO A 11 -16.38 10.62 26.03
CA PRO A 11 -16.75 11.23 24.75
C PRO A 11 -16.68 12.76 24.77
N ALA A 12 -16.89 13.38 25.94
CA ALA A 12 -16.75 14.81 26.12
C ALA A 12 -15.29 15.28 26.03
N GLU A 13 -14.34 14.50 26.57
CA GLU A 13 -12.91 14.77 26.52
C GLU A 13 -12.38 14.62 25.09
N ALA A 14 -12.76 13.53 24.40
CA ALA A 14 -12.40 13.33 23.00
C ALA A 14 -12.95 14.43 22.07
N LEU A 15 -14.19 14.87 22.32
CA LEU A 15 -14.80 15.98 21.58
C LEU A 15 -14.11 17.32 21.87
N ALA A 16 -13.71 17.57 23.12
CA ALA A 16 -12.98 18.77 23.51
C ALA A 16 -11.59 18.81 22.85
N GLU A 17 -10.87 17.69 22.83
CA GLU A 17 -9.58 17.57 22.14
C GLU A 17 -9.72 17.80 20.63
N ALA A 18 -10.73 17.19 19.99
CA ALA A 18 -11.00 17.40 18.57
C ALA A 18 -11.29 18.88 18.25
N LYS A 19 -12.10 19.56 19.07
CA LYS A 19 -12.39 20.99 18.93
C LYS A 19 -11.15 21.87 19.10
N ALA A 20 -10.28 21.55 20.07
CA ALA A 20 -9.03 22.25 20.27
C ALA A 20 -8.09 22.10 19.07
N ARG A 21 -8.00 20.88 18.50
CA ARG A 21 -7.23 20.62 17.27
C ARG A 21 -7.79 21.36 16.06
N ILE A 22 -9.12 21.38 15.87
CA ILE A 22 -9.78 22.16 14.81
C ILE A 22 -9.45 23.66 14.95
N THR A 23 -9.54 24.21 16.16
CA THR A 23 -9.23 25.63 16.42
C THR A 23 -7.76 25.97 16.07
N LEU A 24 -6.83 25.06 16.39
CA LEU A 24 -5.42 25.22 16.03
C LEU A 24 -5.23 25.25 14.51
N LEU A 25 -5.94 24.38 13.79
CA LEU A 25 -5.91 24.30 12.33
C LEU A 25 -6.53 25.54 11.67
N GLU A 26 -7.63 26.06 12.21
CA GLU A 26 -8.24 27.31 11.76
C GLU A 26 -7.30 28.51 11.94
N ARG A 27 -6.58 28.59 13.07
CA ARG A 27 -5.57 29.63 13.31
C ARG A 27 -4.40 29.54 12.34
N ALA A 28 -3.87 28.32 12.12
CA ALA A 28 -2.82 28.09 11.14
C ALA A 28 -3.28 28.51 9.73
N HIS A 29 -4.52 28.16 9.36
CA HIS A 29 -5.12 28.57 8.09
C HIS A 29 -5.31 30.09 7.97
N ALA A 30 -5.78 30.77 9.03
CA ALA A 30 -5.94 32.23 9.05
C ALA A 30 -4.60 32.97 8.96
N GLN A 31 -3.58 32.49 9.67
CA GLN A 31 -2.22 33.03 9.62
C GLN A 31 -1.59 32.81 8.23
N MET A 32 -1.88 31.66 7.60
CA MET A 32 -1.53 31.41 6.21
C MET A 32 -2.26 32.37 5.27
N LYS A 33 -3.57 32.55 5.39
CA LYS A 33 -4.37 33.47 4.57
C LYS A 33 -3.87 34.92 4.66
N ALA A 34 -3.44 35.36 5.84
CA ALA A 34 -2.84 36.67 6.07
C ALA A 34 -1.45 36.84 5.42
N SER A 35 -0.75 35.74 5.16
CA SER A 35 0.61 35.75 4.57
C SER A 35 0.61 35.72 3.04
N TYR A 36 -0.56 35.60 2.39
CA TYR A 36 -0.70 35.55 0.93
C TYR A 36 -1.53 36.70 0.38
N THR A 37 -0.97 37.47 -0.55
CA THR A 37 -1.72 38.35 -1.44
C THR A 37 -2.22 37.56 -2.65
N LEU A 38 -3.14 36.62 -2.42
CA LEU A 38 -4.07 36.25 -3.50
C LEU A 38 -4.94 37.48 -3.80
N PRO A 39 -5.26 37.81 -5.06
CA PRO A 39 -6.18 38.89 -5.34
C PRO A 39 -7.53 38.50 -4.72
N VAL A 40 -7.87 39.11 -3.58
CA VAL A 40 -9.04 38.84 -2.72
C VAL A 40 -10.32 38.68 -3.55
N ASN A 41 -10.42 39.44 -4.64
CA ASN A 41 -11.53 39.41 -5.60
C ASN A 41 -11.75 38.05 -6.31
N ARG A 42 -10.77 37.15 -6.42
CA ARG A 42 -10.94 35.85 -7.10
C ARG A 42 -11.46 34.74 -6.18
N LEU A 43 -11.05 34.75 -4.92
CA LEU A 43 -11.57 33.82 -3.91
C LEU A 43 -13.01 34.16 -3.55
N GLN A 44 -13.31 35.46 -3.38
CA GLN A 44 -14.67 35.92 -3.13
C GLN A 44 -15.63 35.54 -4.28
N ARG A 45 -15.20 35.68 -5.54
CA ARG A 45 -15.99 35.23 -6.70
C ARG A 45 -16.19 33.71 -6.77
N LEU A 46 -15.23 32.92 -6.25
CA LEU A 46 -15.36 31.47 -6.17
C LEU A 46 -16.39 31.07 -5.11
N GLU A 47 -16.35 31.72 -3.94
CA GLU A 47 -17.33 31.54 -2.86
C GLU A 47 -18.75 31.89 -3.35
N GLU A 48 -18.91 33.05 -4.01
CA GLU A 48 -20.19 33.47 -4.60
C GLU A 48 -20.71 32.53 -5.70
N ALA A 49 -19.82 31.88 -6.47
CA ALA A 49 -20.20 30.90 -7.49
C ALA A 49 -20.63 29.56 -6.88
N ILE A 50 -20.01 29.16 -5.75
CA ILE A 50 -20.39 27.97 -4.98
C ILE A 50 -21.76 28.17 -4.34
N GLU A 51 -22.00 29.31 -3.71
CA GLU A 51 -23.29 29.63 -3.09
C GLU A 51 -24.45 29.68 -4.10
N ARG A 52 -24.17 30.04 -5.34
CA ARG A 52 -25.16 30.09 -6.43
C ARG A 52 -25.31 28.78 -7.22
N GLY A 53 -24.50 27.76 -6.94
CA GLY A 53 -24.53 26.48 -7.66
C GLY A 53 -24.09 26.57 -9.13
N GLU A 54 -23.27 27.56 -9.50
CA GLU A 54 -22.84 27.79 -10.89
C GLU A 54 -21.57 26.98 -11.22
N GLU A 55 -21.73 25.70 -11.59
CA GLU A 55 -20.60 24.77 -11.79
C GLU A 55 -19.60 25.22 -12.88
N ASP A 56 -20.09 25.81 -13.97
CA ASP A 56 -19.23 26.31 -15.06
C ASP A 56 -18.43 27.55 -14.65
N ALA A 57 -19.04 28.47 -13.89
CA ALA A 57 -18.37 29.64 -13.36
C ALA A 57 -17.31 29.22 -12.33
N ARG A 58 -17.63 28.25 -11.47
CA ARG A 58 -16.69 27.63 -10.52
C ARG A 58 -15.49 27.04 -11.25
N ALA A 59 -15.70 26.25 -12.31
CA ALA A 59 -14.63 25.62 -13.07
C ALA A 59 -13.71 26.67 -13.76
N GLN A 60 -14.29 27.74 -14.32
CA GLN A 60 -13.53 28.81 -14.96
C GLN A 60 -12.73 29.65 -13.96
N ILE A 61 -13.28 29.95 -12.78
CA ILE A 61 -12.57 30.69 -11.73
C ILE A 61 -11.42 29.85 -11.17
N LEU A 62 -11.65 28.56 -10.90
CA LEU A 62 -10.61 27.61 -10.49
C LEU A 62 -9.48 27.52 -11.53
N LYS A 63 -9.83 27.42 -12.82
CA LYS A 63 -8.86 27.42 -13.92
C LYS A 63 -8.04 28.71 -13.95
N GLY A 64 -8.67 29.87 -13.76
CA GLY A 64 -7.97 31.17 -13.73
C GLY A 64 -7.06 31.33 -12.50
N ILE A 65 -7.44 30.78 -11.34
CA ILE A 65 -6.61 30.73 -10.13
C ILE A 65 -5.39 29.82 -10.39
N LEU A 66 -5.61 28.61 -10.90
CA LEU A 66 -4.56 27.65 -11.22
C LEU A 66 -3.58 28.19 -12.28
N GLN A 67 -4.08 28.85 -13.32
CA GLN A 67 -3.25 29.47 -14.36
C GLN A 67 -2.41 30.64 -13.84
N HIS A 68 -2.95 31.44 -12.91
CA HIS A 68 -2.19 32.50 -12.24
C HIS A 68 -1.12 31.92 -11.31
N GLN A 69 -1.46 30.88 -10.56
CA GLN A 69 -0.55 30.15 -9.68
C GLN A 69 0.56 29.41 -10.43
N LEU A 70 0.26 28.85 -11.61
CA LEU A 70 1.25 28.25 -12.52
C LEU A 70 2.24 29.28 -13.09
N LYS A 71 1.85 30.55 -13.15
CA LYS A 71 2.70 31.64 -13.64
C LYS A 71 3.68 32.16 -12.58
N ASP A 72 3.33 32.02 -11.30
CA ASP A 72 4.12 32.45 -10.13
C ASP A 72 4.85 31.28 -9.43
N MET A 73 4.96 30.14 -10.11
CA MET A 73 5.43 28.84 -9.61
C MET A 73 6.96 28.76 -9.33
N THR A 74 7.58 29.84 -8.88
CA THR A 74 8.94 29.84 -8.31
C THR A 74 8.97 29.59 -6.81
N ASP A 75 7.82 29.60 -6.12
CA ASP A 75 7.74 29.45 -4.65
C ASP A 75 6.83 28.27 -4.23
N PHE A 76 7.46 27.17 -3.80
CA PHE A 76 6.82 25.86 -3.53
C PHE A 76 5.96 25.84 -2.26
N THR A 77 5.92 26.95 -1.51
CA THR A 77 5.01 27.12 -0.37
C THR A 77 3.54 26.84 -0.76
N HIS A 78 3.17 27.05 -2.03
CA HIS A 78 1.85 26.71 -2.59
C HIS A 78 1.52 25.21 -2.72
N VAL A 79 2.44 24.34 -3.15
CA VAL A 79 2.17 22.90 -3.33
C VAL A 79 2.00 22.21 -1.97
N TYR A 80 2.81 22.65 -1.01
CA TYR A 80 2.68 22.30 0.39
C TYR A 80 1.32 22.72 0.94
N HIS A 81 0.88 23.96 0.72
CA HIS A 81 -0.43 24.43 1.16
C HIS A 81 -1.60 23.73 0.49
N LEU A 82 -1.48 23.29 -0.76
CA LEU A 82 -2.50 22.48 -1.44
C LEU A 82 -2.64 21.08 -0.81
N CYS A 83 -1.53 20.44 -0.44
CA CYS A 83 -1.55 19.16 0.27
C CYS A 83 -2.16 19.31 1.67
N VAL A 84 -1.77 20.36 2.40
CA VAL A 84 -2.32 20.67 3.72
C VAL A 84 -3.80 21.01 3.65
N ALA A 85 -4.20 21.89 2.73
CA ALA A 85 -5.61 22.27 2.55
C ALA A 85 -6.48 21.06 2.18
N ASN A 86 -6.03 20.18 1.29
CA ASN A 86 -6.79 18.98 0.94
C ASN A 86 -6.96 18.02 2.12
N ASN A 87 -5.91 17.80 2.91
CA ASN A 87 -5.99 16.95 4.10
C ASN A 87 -6.88 17.56 5.19
N LEU A 88 -6.85 18.89 5.36
CA LEU A 88 -7.70 19.60 6.32
C LEU A 88 -9.15 19.65 5.89
N ILE A 89 -9.43 19.85 4.60
CA ILE A 89 -10.78 19.76 4.03
C ILE A 89 -11.34 18.35 4.20
N PHE A 90 -10.52 17.31 3.96
CA PHE A 90 -10.92 15.92 4.16
C PHE A 90 -11.22 15.61 5.63
N ALA A 91 -10.35 16.03 6.55
CA ALA A 91 -10.58 15.87 7.99
C ALA A 91 -11.84 16.64 8.44
N ALA A 92 -12.01 17.89 8.02
CA ALA A 92 -13.20 18.69 8.32
C ALA A 92 -14.48 18.07 7.76
N HIS A 93 -14.44 17.48 6.57
CA HIS A 93 -15.58 16.76 5.99
C HIS A 93 -15.92 15.48 6.78
N CYS A 94 -14.91 14.74 7.24
CA CYS A 94 -15.11 13.58 8.12
C CYS A 94 -15.74 14.02 9.46
N PHE A 95 -15.24 15.11 10.07
CA PHE A 95 -15.79 15.64 11.32
C PHE A 95 -17.20 16.24 11.16
N ALA A 96 -17.49 16.92 10.04
CA ALA A 96 -18.83 17.43 9.73
C ALA A 96 -19.85 16.31 9.50
N SER A 97 -19.40 15.18 8.91
CA SER A 97 -20.24 14.00 8.74
C SER A 97 -20.56 13.33 10.09
N LEU A 98 -19.62 13.36 11.04
CA LEU A 98 -19.83 12.90 12.42
C LEU A 98 -20.83 13.76 13.20
N THR A 99 -20.95 15.06 12.91
CA THR A 99 -21.92 15.96 13.58
C THR A 99 -23.30 15.95 12.95
N ILE A 100 -23.43 15.63 11.66
CA ILE A 100 -24.71 15.55 10.94
C ILE A 100 -25.44 14.22 11.24
N GLU A 101 -24.72 13.10 11.31
CA GLU A 101 -25.31 11.79 11.58
C GLU A 101 -25.31 11.44 13.07
N ARG A 102 -26.04 12.20 13.90
CA ARG A 102 -26.06 11.97 15.35
C ARG A 102 -26.60 10.59 15.76
N ASP A 103 -27.33 9.91 14.87
CA ASP A 103 -27.98 8.61 15.07
C ASP A 103 -27.41 7.48 14.17
N GLY A 104 -26.22 7.66 13.61
CA GLY A 104 -25.56 6.65 12.77
C GLY A 104 -25.08 5.41 13.56
N PRO A 105 -24.89 4.24 12.91
CA PRO A 105 -24.33 3.07 13.56
C PRO A 105 -22.94 3.38 14.15
N ARG A 106 -22.70 3.01 15.41
CA ARG A 106 -21.43 3.26 16.14
C ARG A 106 -20.16 2.88 15.35
N ASN A 107 -20.23 1.86 14.50
CA ASN A 107 -19.12 1.41 13.65
C ASN A 107 -18.80 2.40 12.51
N HIS A 108 -19.79 3.13 11.99
CA HIS A 108 -19.58 4.15 10.97
C HIS A 108 -18.76 5.33 11.53
N HIS A 109 -19.10 5.78 12.73
CA HIS A 109 -18.38 6.82 13.44
C HIS A 109 -16.93 6.44 13.78
N LEU A 110 -16.69 5.18 14.18
CA LEU A 110 -15.34 4.68 14.46
C LEU A 110 -14.47 4.61 13.21
N ASN A 111 -15.02 4.24 12.06
CA ASN A 111 -14.29 4.24 10.79
C ASN A 111 -13.93 5.67 10.34
N LEU A 112 -14.86 6.62 10.45
CA LEU A 112 -14.60 8.03 10.15
C LEU A 112 -13.52 8.64 11.08
N LEU A 113 -13.54 8.30 12.37
CA LEU A 113 -12.50 8.71 13.33
C LEU A 113 -11.14 8.08 13.02
N SER A 114 -11.10 6.82 12.59
CA SER A 114 -9.87 6.15 12.17
C SER A 114 -9.24 6.85 10.97
N HIS A 115 -10.03 7.16 9.94
CA HIS A 115 -9.54 7.85 8.75
C HIS A 115 -9.10 9.30 9.03
N ALA A 116 -9.82 10.03 9.89
CA ALA A 116 -9.40 11.35 10.32
C ALA A 116 -8.06 11.30 11.09
N THR A 117 -7.85 10.25 11.88
CA THR A 117 -6.61 10.03 12.65
C THR A 117 -5.44 9.67 11.73
N GLU A 118 -5.65 8.81 10.74
CA GLU A 118 -4.66 8.46 9.70
C GLU A 118 -4.25 9.70 8.88
N ALA A 119 -5.22 10.47 8.42
CA ALA A 119 -4.96 11.71 7.67
C ALA A 119 -4.18 12.75 8.50
N LEU A 120 -4.43 12.82 9.81
CA LEU A 120 -3.70 13.70 10.71
C LEU A 120 -2.27 13.19 10.98
N ALA A 121 -2.08 11.87 11.14
CA ALA A 121 -0.75 11.28 11.29
C ALA A 121 0.11 11.50 10.03
N ASP A 122 -0.49 11.40 8.83
CA ASP A 122 0.18 11.71 7.56
C ASP A 122 0.56 13.20 7.47
N TYR A 123 -0.30 14.09 7.96
CA TYR A 123 0.01 15.51 8.07
C TYR A 123 1.18 15.78 9.02
N GLU A 124 1.18 15.19 10.21
CA GLU A 124 2.26 15.35 11.20
C GLU A 124 3.59 14.80 10.68
N ALA A 125 3.58 13.65 9.99
CA ALA A 125 4.77 13.08 9.35
C ALA A 125 5.29 13.99 8.23
N THR A 126 4.38 14.53 7.40
CA THR A 126 4.74 15.49 6.34
C THR A 126 5.28 16.79 6.91
N TRP A 127 4.73 17.28 8.02
CA TRP A 127 5.21 18.47 8.75
C TRP A 127 6.62 18.26 9.32
N ALA A 128 6.85 17.12 9.99
CA ALA A 128 8.16 16.77 10.55
C ALA A 128 9.23 16.59 9.46
N LEU A 129 8.85 16.15 8.25
CA LEU A 129 9.73 16.11 7.08
C LEU A 129 10.01 17.52 6.53
N TRP A 130 9.00 18.40 6.47
CA TRP A 130 9.17 19.79 6.07
C TRP A 130 10.10 20.55 7.00
N GLU A 131 9.91 20.46 8.32
CA GLU A 131 10.78 21.11 9.31
C GLU A 131 12.23 20.65 9.16
N ARG A 132 12.47 19.33 9.01
CA ARG A 132 13.80 18.78 8.75
C ARG A 132 14.38 19.22 7.40
N SER A 133 13.54 19.45 6.39
CA SER A 133 13.99 19.96 5.11
C SER A 133 14.53 21.40 5.20
N LYS A 134 14.11 22.19 6.21
CA LYS A 134 14.61 23.57 6.38
C LYS A 134 16.12 23.65 6.61
N GLU A 135 16.78 22.55 6.95
CA GLU A 135 18.24 22.44 7.10
C GLU A 135 18.98 22.44 5.74
N VAL A 136 18.31 22.06 4.65
CA VAL A 136 18.90 22.06 3.29
C VAL A 136 18.92 23.49 2.76
N ARG A 137 20.06 24.04 2.32
CA ARG A 137 20.15 25.50 2.02
C ARG A 137 19.34 25.98 0.81
N LYS A 138 19.10 25.13 -0.20
CA LYS A 138 18.41 25.55 -1.42
C LYS A 138 16.96 25.04 -1.47
N PRO A 139 15.97 25.92 -1.70
CA PRO A 139 14.56 25.53 -1.78
C PRO A 139 14.28 24.39 -2.78
N SER A 140 14.98 24.36 -3.91
CA SER A 140 14.84 23.30 -4.92
C SER A 140 15.32 21.91 -4.44
N GLU A 141 16.37 21.86 -3.62
CA GLU A 141 16.94 20.61 -3.08
C GLU A 141 16.07 20.05 -1.93
N ARG A 142 15.38 20.93 -1.18
CA ARG A 142 14.34 20.55 -0.19
C ARG A 142 13.19 19.78 -0.83
N VAL A 143 12.72 20.29 -1.97
CA VAL A 143 11.56 19.77 -2.70
C VAL A 143 11.80 18.35 -3.18
N LEU A 144 12.98 18.08 -3.75
CA LEU A 144 13.32 16.75 -4.25
C LEU A 144 13.47 15.72 -3.12
N THR A 145 14.07 16.14 -2.00
CA THR A 145 14.21 15.29 -0.81
C THR A 145 12.85 14.90 -0.23
N MET A 146 11.87 15.82 -0.22
CA MET A 146 10.52 15.52 0.25
C MET A 146 9.68 14.70 -0.73
N ALA A 147 9.71 15.01 -2.02
CA ALA A 147 8.93 14.26 -3.03
C ALA A 147 9.39 12.79 -3.11
N TYR A 148 10.70 12.55 -3.01
CA TYR A 148 11.29 11.21 -2.91
C TYR A 148 10.87 10.48 -1.63
N ARG A 149 10.98 11.14 -0.46
CA ARG A 149 10.62 10.54 0.84
C ARG A 149 9.13 10.25 1.01
N LEU A 150 8.26 10.98 0.31
CA LEU A 150 6.82 10.77 0.34
C LEU A 150 6.34 9.71 -0.67
N GLY A 151 7.23 9.08 -1.43
CA GLY A 151 6.86 8.07 -2.44
C GLY A 151 6.02 8.63 -3.61
N LYS A 152 5.97 9.96 -3.76
CA LYS A 152 5.12 10.68 -4.73
C LYS A 152 5.86 11.00 -6.04
N ALA A 153 6.78 10.13 -6.46
CA ALA A 153 7.58 10.29 -7.68
C ALA A 153 6.70 10.44 -8.96
N GLU A 154 5.49 9.89 -8.94
CA GLU A 154 4.46 10.07 -9.97
C GLU A 154 4.07 11.53 -10.24
N TYR A 155 4.13 12.42 -9.23
CA TYR A 155 3.92 13.87 -9.43
C TYR A 155 5.08 14.56 -10.18
N LEU A 156 6.25 13.91 -10.25
CA LEU A 156 7.40 14.39 -11.00
C LEU A 156 7.38 13.90 -12.45
N GLN A 157 6.58 12.90 -12.82
CA GLN A 157 6.59 12.33 -14.18
C GLN A 157 6.14 13.31 -15.26
N GLY A 158 5.19 14.21 -14.97
CA GLY A 158 4.79 15.28 -15.90
C GLY A 158 5.89 16.34 -16.12
N PRO A 159 6.44 16.95 -15.07
CA PRO A 159 7.55 17.90 -15.17
C PRO A 159 8.88 17.32 -15.69
N MET A 160 9.15 16.03 -15.46
CA MET A 160 10.41 15.38 -15.89
C MET A 160 10.48 15.08 -17.40
N ALA A 161 9.34 15.14 -18.11
CA ALA A 161 9.24 14.99 -19.57
C ALA A 161 9.35 16.34 -20.33
N ASP A 162 9.30 17.48 -19.63
CA ASP A 162 9.41 18.81 -20.26
C ASP A 162 10.89 19.15 -20.54
N ALA A 163 11.27 19.06 -21.81
CA ALA A 163 12.62 19.38 -22.29
C ALA A 163 13.04 20.84 -21.96
N GLY A 164 12.09 21.78 -21.93
CA GLY A 164 12.34 23.17 -21.57
C GLY A 164 12.62 23.36 -20.08
N LEU A 165 12.10 22.48 -19.22
CA LEU A 165 12.40 22.49 -17.78
C LEU A 165 13.81 21.94 -17.50
N ARG A 166 14.20 20.85 -18.19
CA ARG A 166 15.58 20.30 -18.17
C ARG A 166 16.62 21.34 -18.59
N GLN A 167 16.33 22.07 -19.66
CA GLN A 167 17.23 23.12 -20.17
C GLN A 167 17.34 24.33 -19.23
N ARG A 168 16.25 24.69 -18.54
CA ARG A 168 16.24 25.83 -17.58
C ARG A 168 16.85 25.49 -16.22
N HIS A 169 16.90 24.22 -15.84
CA HIS A 169 17.38 23.79 -14.53
C HIS A 169 18.37 22.61 -14.58
N PRO A 170 19.48 22.71 -15.33
CA PRO A 170 20.38 21.58 -15.58
C PRO A 170 21.04 21.03 -14.30
N ARG A 171 21.27 21.88 -13.27
CA ARG A 171 21.81 21.43 -11.98
C ARG A 171 20.83 20.57 -11.18
N ILE A 172 19.52 20.84 -11.27
CA ILE A 172 18.48 20.07 -10.58
C ILE A 172 18.37 18.69 -11.22
N PHE A 173 18.38 18.64 -12.56
CA PHE A 173 18.38 17.38 -13.29
C PHE A 173 19.69 16.61 -13.14
N ALA A 174 20.85 17.26 -13.03
CA ALA A 174 22.09 16.57 -12.68
C ALA A 174 22.04 15.94 -11.28
N ILE A 175 21.40 16.58 -10.29
CA ILE A 175 21.16 15.99 -8.97
C ILE A 175 20.19 14.80 -9.10
N LEU A 176 19.08 14.95 -9.82
CA LEU A 176 18.12 13.87 -10.05
C LEU A 176 18.74 12.68 -10.81
N ASP A 177 19.54 12.94 -11.83
CA ASP A 177 20.26 11.92 -12.62
C ASP A 177 21.39 11.30 -11.78
N SER A 178 21.93 12.00 -10.77
CA SER A 178 22.87 11.46 -9.78
C SER A 178 22.20 10.72 -8.61
N MET A 179 20.92 10.97 -8.36
CA MET A 179 20.11 10.30 -7.33
C MET A 179 19.29 9.14 -7.91
N ALA A 180 19.05 9.13 -9.22
CA ALA A 180 18.78 7.92 -9.96
C ALA A 180 19.96 6.97 -9.71
N PRO A 181 19.70 5.67 -9.49
CA PRO A 181 20.76 4.71 -9.15
C PRO A 181 21.91 4.86 -10.15
N HIS A 182 23.06 5.30 -9.65
CA HIS A 182 24.21 5.69 -10.46
C HIS A 182 24.57 4.60 -11.48
N GLY A 183 24.62 4.99 -12.77
CA GLY A 183 25.49 4.38 -13.78
C GLY A 183 25.36 2.88 -14.00
N LEU A 184 24.24 2.43 -14.57
CA LEU A 184 24.21 1.16 -15.30
C LEU A 184 24.82 1.39 -16.69
N GLU A 185 26.14 1.35 -16.79
CA GLU A 185 26.74 0.91 -18.04
C GLU A 185 26.13 -0.46 -18.36
N HIS A 186 25.55 -0.61 -19.54
CA HIS A 186 24.99 -1.85 -20.04
C HIS A 186 26.10 -2.91 -20.09
N GLY A 187 26.35 -3.58 -18.97
CA GLY A 187 27.02 -4.88 -18.95
C GLY A 187 26.29 -5.81 -19.92
N PRO A 188 27.00 -6.77 -20.54
CA PRO A 188 26.43 -7.62 -21.58
C PRO A 188 25.10 -8.17 -21.10
N SER A 189 24.06 -7.82 -21.85
CA SER A 189 22.70 -8.25 -21.63
C SER A 189 22.70 -9.76 -21.44
N VAL A 190 22.48 -10.21 -20.20
CA VAL A 190 22.04 -11.58 -19.95
C VAL A 190 20.59 -11.61 -20.42
N VAL A 191 20.43 -11.77 -21.73
CA VAL A 191 19.16 -12.06 -22.38
C VAL A 191 18.75 -13.46 -21.92
N SER A 192 18.09 -13.55 -20.77
CA SER A 192 17.13 -14.62 -20.55
C SER A 192 15.90 -14.27 -21.39
N SER A 193 15.77 -14.92 -22.54
CA SER A 193 14.70 -14.72 -23.52
C SER A 193 13.31 -15.20 -23.07
N GLY A 194 13.09 -15.44 -21.77
CA GLY A 194 11.80 -15.78 -21.22
C GLY A 194 11.21 -14.60 -20.46
N ALA A 195 10.13 -14.01 -20.97
CA ALA A 195 9.37 -13.03 -20.21
C ALA A 195 8.91 -13.65 -18.89
N THR A 196 9.23 -13.00 -17.76
CA THR A 196 8.80 -13.40 -16.42
C THR A 196 7.28 -13.62 -16.40
N PRO A 197 6.78 -14.83 -16.09
CA PRO A 197 5.35 -15.04 -15.97
C PRO A 197 4.79 -14.25 -14.79
N VAL A 198 3.79 -13.40 -15.06
CA VAL A 198 3.02 -12.70 -14.03
C VAL A 198 1.60 -13.27 -14.01
N TYR A 199 1.16 -13.79 -12.88
CA TYR A 199 -0.19 -14.29 -12.68
C TYR A 199 -1.00 -13.27 -11.89
N VAL A 200 -2.19 -12.95 -12.40
CA VAL A 200 -3.11 -12.01 -11.74
C VAL A 200 -4.43 -12.71 -11.45
N VAL A 201 -4.84 -12.79 -10.19
CA VAL A 201 -6.17 -13.31 -9.83
C VAL A 201 -7.18 -12.17 -9.86
N ASN A 202 -8.23 -12.32 -10.68
CA ASN A 202 -9.30 -11.33 -10.82
C ASN A 202 -10.67 -11.96 -10.68
N ILE A 203 -11.53 -11.38 -9.83
CA ILE A 203 -12.90 -11.85 -9.64
C ILE A 203 -13.73 -11.50 -10.90
N PRO A 204 -14.50 -12.47 -11.48
CA PRO A 204 -15.40 -12.19 -12.59
C PRO A 204 -16.35 -11.04 -12.29
N GLY A 205 -16.45 -10.09 -13.23
CA GLY A 205 -17.27 -8.89 -13.10
C GLY A 205 -16.50 -7.66 -12.58
N GLU A 206 -15.33 -7.83 -11.99
CA GLU A 206 -14.46 -6.72 -11.56
C GLU A 206 -13.59 -6.19 -12.71
N ILE A 207 -14.25 -5.79 -13.81
CA ILE A 207 -13.60 -5.35 -15.06
C ILE A 207 -12.69 -4.13 -14.82
N HIS A 208 -13.07 -3.23 -13.91
CA HIS A 208 -12.26 -2.06 -13.58
C HIS A 208 -10.96 -2.43 -12.85
N ARG A 209 -10.99 -3.42 -11.93
CA ARG A 209 -9.78 -3.92 -11.25
C ARG A 209 -8.83 -4.55 -12.27
N ARG A 210 -9.36 -5.43 -13.13
CA ARG A 210 -8.60 -6.02 -14.24
C ARG A 210 -7.91 -4.99 -15.12
N ARG A 211 -8.65 -3.99 -15.65
CA ARG A 211 -8.07 -2.94 -16.51
C ARG A 211 -7.00 -2.10 -15.81
N ARG A 212 -7.10 -1.93 -14.48
CA ARG A 212 -6.06 -1.25 -13.72
C ARG A 212 -4.81 -2.12 -13.59
N ALA A 213 -4.97 -3.40 -13.27
CA ALA A 213 -3.87 -4.36 -13.23
C ALA A 213 -3.19 -4.48 -14.61
N GLU A 214 -3.95 -4.59 -15.70
CA GLU A 214 -3.41 -4.62 -17.08
C GLU A 214 -2.51 -3.40 -17.35
N ARG A 215 -3.02 -2.18 -17.10
CA ARG A 215 -2.23 -0.95 -17.27
C ARG A 215 -1.01 -0.89 -16.36
N SER A 216 -1.12 -1.37 -15.11
CA SER A 216 0.02 -1.45 -14.22
C SER A 216 1.13 -2.34 -14.77
N LEU A 217 0.78 -3.48 -15.38
CA LEU A 217 1.76 -4.39 -15.98
C LEU A 217 2.37 -3.79 -17.24
N GLU A 218 1.55 -3.18 -18.11
CA GLU A 218 2.02 -2.48 -19.30
C GLU A 218 3.02 -1.36 -18.96
N ASN A 219 2.77 -0.60 -17.88
CA ASN A 219 3.67 0.47 -17.43
C ASN A 219 5.07 -0.01 -17.04
N VAL A 220 5.21 -1.28 -16.65
CA VAL A 220 6.51 -1.92 -16.34
C VAL A 220 6.97 -2.86 -17.46
N GLY A 221 6.34 -2.83 -18.63
CA GLY A 221 6.71 -3.63 -19.79
C GLY A 221 6.35 -5.12 -19.69
N LEU A 222 5.43 -5.49 -18.81
CA LEU A 222 5.04 -6.89 -18.56
C LEU A 222 3.62 -7.18 -19.07
N GLN A 223 3.34 -8.46 -19.28
CA GLN A 223 2.00 -8.98 -19.59
C GLN A 223 1.51 -9.93 -18.50
N GLY A 224 0.25 -9.77 -18.11
CA GLY A 224 -0.38 -10.59 -17.07
C GLY A 224 -1.14 -11.79 -17.63
N ARG A 225 -0.94 -12.95 -17.00
CA ARG A 225 -1.79 -14.14 -17.14
C ARG A 225 -2.93 -14.04 -16.14
N PHE A 226 -4.05 -13.50 -16.58
CA PHE A 226 -5.23 -13.38 -15.72
C PHE A 226 -5.85 -14.75 -15.45
N ARG A 227 -6.13 -15.02 -14.18
CA ARG A 227 -6.80 -16.22 -13.69
C ARG A 227 -8.07 -15.82 -12.97
N ARG A 228 -9.08 -16.67 -13.12
CA ARG A 228 -10.39 -16.46 -12.51
C ARG A 228 -10.27 -16.55 -11.00
N GLY A 229 -10.69 -15.49 -10.32
CA GLY A 229 -11.04 -15.52 -8.92
C GLY A 229 -12.33 -16.30 -8.72
N TYR A 230 -12.35 -17.21 -7.77
CA TYR A 230 -13.53 -17.98 -7.39
C TYR A 230 -14.18 -17.37 -6.16
N LYS A 231 -15.50 -17.43 -6.07
CA LYS A 231 -16.22 -17.33 -4.80
C LYS A 231 -16.41 -18.75 -4.23
N PRO A 232 -16.65 -18.93 -2.92
CA PRO A 232 -16.81 -20.26 -2.34
C PRO A 232 -17.86 -21.13 -3.05
N LEU A 233 -18.98 -20.54 -3.44
CA LEU A 233 -20.07 -21.24 -4.15
C LEU A 233 -19.73 -21.57 -5.62
N ASP A 234 -18.76 -20.87 -6.21
CA ASP A 234 -18.35 -21.03 -7.60
C ASP A 234 -17.23 -22.08 -7.78
N ILE A 235 -16.71 -22.65 -6.68
CA ILE A 235 -15.65 -23.67 -6.72
C ILE A 235 -16.19 -24.92 -7.45
N PRO A 236 -15.51 -25.37 -8.52
CA PRO A 236 -15.96 -26.49 -9.32
C PRO A 236 -15.86 -27.80 -8.53
N PRO A 237 -16.64 -28.85 -8.91
CA PRO A 237 -16.74 -30.09 -8.12
C PRO A 237 -15.40 -30.72 -7.73
N GLU A 238 -14.42 -30.73 -8.64
CA GLU A 238 -13.07 -31.23 -8.43
C GLU A 238 -12.30 -30.47 -7.34
N GLY A 239 -12.58 -29.18 -7.16
CA GLY A 239 -11.96 -28.35 -6.12
C GLY A 239 -12.64 -28.47 -4.76
N ARG A 240 -13.89 -28.94 -4.69
CA ARG A 240 -14.65 -29.02 -3.43
C ARG A 240 -14.02 -29.98 -2.42
N GLY A 241 -13.31 -31.00 -2.89
CA GLY A 241 -12.56 -31.92 -2.03
C GLY A 241 -11.45 -31.25 -1.22
N LEU A 242 -10.94 -30.10 -1.66
CA LEU A 242 -9.94 -29.32 -0.93
C LEU A 242 -10.57 -28.54 0.23
N VAL A 243 -11.86 -28.22 0.20
CA VAL A 243 -12.51 -27.45 1.26
C VAL A 243 -12.82 -28.35 2.45
N LYS A 244 -12.15 -28.14 3.59
CA LYS A 244 -12.26 -28.97 4.80
C LYS A 244 -13.14 -28.35 5.88
N VAL A 245 -13.91 -27.32 5.54
CA VAL A 245 -14.85 -26.64 6.45
C VAL A 245 -16.23 -26.61 5.81
N LYS A 246 -17.26 -26.41 6.63
CA LYS A 246 -18.61 -26.19 6.11
C LYS A 246 -18.63 -24.89 5.31
N LEU A 247 -19.15 -24.94 4.09
CA LEU A 247 -19.29 -23.76 3.23
C LEU A 247 -20.11 -22.63 3.88
N SER A 248 -21.06 -22.98 4.76
CA SER A 248 -21.86 -22.02 5.55
C SER A 248 -21.04 -21.17 6.52
N ASP A 249 -19.86 -21.63 6.91
CA ASP A 249 -19.03 -20.99 7.93
C ASP A 249 -17.97 -20.06 7.31
N ILE A 250 -18.07 -19.83 6.01
CA ILE A 250 -17.09 -19.12 5.21
C ILE A 250 -17.58 -17.68 5.00
N SER A 251 -16.79 -16.70 5.45
CA SER A 251 -16.96 -15.32 5.00
C SER A 251 -16.40 -15.17 3.58
N ASP A 252 -17.23 -14.66 2.67
CA ASP A 252 -17.23 -14.91 1.22
C ASP A 252 -15.99 -14.51 0.38
N GLY A 253 -14.90 -14.01 0.96
CA GLY A 253 -13.72 -13.56 0.22
C GLY A 253 -12.48 -14.46 0.32
N SER A 254 -12.13 -14.91 1.52
CA SER A 254 -10.81 -15.48 1.80
C SER A 254 -10.61 -16.88 1.21
N PHE A 255 -11.66 -17.70 1.20
CA PHE A 255 -11.62 -19.07 0.66
C PHE A 255 -11.56 -19.09 -0.86
N GLY A 256 -12.35 -18.21 -1.48
CA GLY A 256 -12.33 -17.99 -2.90
C GLY A 256 -10.94 -17.57 -3.39
N ASN A 257 -10.31 -16.65 -2.66
CA ASN A 257 -8.91 -16.28 -2.89
C ASN A 257 -7.99 -17.49 -2.78
N GLN A 258 -8.08 -18.27 -1.70
CA GLN A 258 -7.19 -19.41 -1.46
C GLN A 258 -7.27 -20.49 -2.55
N TYR A 259 -8.48 -20.83 -3.01
CA TYR A 259 -8.64 -21.77 -4.13
C TYR A 259 -8.06 -21.21 -5.44
N SER A 260 -8.27 -19.92 -5.70
CA SER A 260 -7.74 -19.26 -6.90
C SER A 260 -6.21 -19.25 -6.90
N GLN A 261 -5.58 -18.97 -5.75
CA GLN A 261 -4.13 -19.04 -5.60
C GLN A 261 -3.61 -20.47 -5.73
N TYR A 262 -4.30 -21.47 -5.18
CA TYR A 262 -3.93 -22.88 -5.37
C TYR A 262 -3.83 -23.26 -6.85
N LEU A 263 -4.80 -22.83 -7.68
CA LEU A 263 -4.75 -23.10 -9.13
C LEU A 263 -3.54 -22.41 -9.79
N VAL A 264 -3.20 -21.20 -9.37
CA VAL A 264 -1.99 -20.51 -9.83
C VAL A 264 -0.73 -21.26 -9.40
N TRP A 265 -0.64 -21.72 -8.16
CA TRP A 265 0.51 -22.49 -7.68
C TRP A 265 0.68 -23.78 -8.47
N LYS A 266 -0.42 -24.47 -8.78
CA LYS A 266 -0.39 -25.67 -9.62
C LYS A 266 0.18 -25.37 -11.01
N GLU A 267 -0.29 -24.30 -11.65
CA GLU A 267 0.24 -23.90 -12.97
C GLU A 267 1.72 -23.50 -12.92
N ILE A 268 2.15 -22.81 -11.87
CA ILE A 268 3.57 -22.48 -11.67
C ILE A 268 4.40 -23.75 -11.47
N ALA A 269 3.91 -24.70 -10.67
CA ALA A 269 4.58 -25.96 -10.37
C ALA A 269 4.74 -26.86 -11.62
N GLU A 270 3.72 -26.88 -12.48
CA GLU A 270 3.69 -27.66 -13.73
C GLU A 270 4.41 -26.95 -14.89
N GLY A 271 4.72 -25.67 -14.73
CA GLY A 271 5.37 -24.84 -15.75
C GLY A 271 6.88 -25.04 -15.89
N GLU A 272 7.43 -24.46 -16.95
CA GLU A 272 8.87 -24.52 -17.24
C GLU A 272 9.68 -23.39 -16.59
N ALA A 273 9.03 -22.25 -16.29
CA ALA A 273 9.68 -21.10 -15.69
C ALA A 273 10.20 -21.44 -14.28
N GLU A 274 11.41 -20.96 -13.97
CA GLU A 274 12.04 -21.18 -12.66
C GLU A 274 11.25 -20.52 -11.52
N TRP A 275 10.64 -19.38 -11.81
CA TRP A 275 9.81 -18.63 -10.88
C TRP A 275 8.76 -17.81 -11.64
N ALA A 276 7.79 -17.29 -10.89
CA ALA A 276 6.74 -16.42 -11.39
C ALA A 276 6.38 -15.35 -10.35
N VAL A 277 5.70 -14.30 -10.80
CA VAL A 277 5.12 -13.26 -9.95
C VAL A 277 3.65 -13.55 -9.77
N PHE A 278 3.17 -13.54 -8.52
CA PHE A 278 1.76 -13.51 -8.19
C PHE A 278 1.35 -12.09 -7.82
N LEU A 279 0.18 -11.65 -8.29
CA LEU A 279 -0.39 -10.35 -8.01
C LEU A 279 -1.91 -10.45 -7.82
N GLU A 280 -2.47 -9.80 -6.80
CA GLU A 280 -3.91 -9.54 -6.73
C GLU A 280 -4.30 -8.40 -7.69
N ASP A 281 -5.52 -8.42 -8.23
CA ASP A 281 -5.99 -7.43 -9.21
C ASP A 281 -6.25 -6.01 -8.66
N ASP A 282 -6.05 -5.79 -7.34
CA ASP A 282 -5.98 -4.47 -6.72
C ASP A 282 -4.56 -4.01 -6.39
N MET A 283 -3.54 -4.72 -6.85
CA MET A 283 -2.15 -4.34 -6.70
C MET A 283 -1.57 -3.75 -7.99
N GLN A 284 -0.64 -2.81 -7.84
CA GLN A 284 0.11 -2.18 -8.92
C GLN A 284 1.61 -2.44 -8.74
N LEU A 285 2.24 -3.05 -9.74
CA LEU A 285 3.70 -3.15 -9.81
C LEU A 285 4.33 -1.78 -10.05
N LEU A 286 5.39 -1.51 -9.31
CA LEU A 286 6.16 -0.26 -9.36
C LEU A 286 7.37 -0.35 -10.30
N VAL A 287 7.90 -1.56 -10.49
CA VAL A 287 9.09 -1.86 -11.30
C VAL A 287 9.01 -3.29 -11.81
N ASP A 288 9.70 -3.59 -12.92
CA ASP A 288 9.88 -4.95 -13.41
C ASP A 288 10.65 -5.80 -12.37
N PRO A 289 10.05 -6.87 -11.82
CA PRO A 289 10.71 -7.74 -10.87
C PRO A 289 11.99 -8.37 -11.42
N ALA A 290 12.05 -8.72 -12.71
CA ALA A 290 13.27 -9.31 -13.30
C ALA A 290 14.45 -8.36 -13.20
N HIS A 291 14.22 -7.07 -13.46
CA HIS A 291 15.24 -6.04 -13.33
C HIS A 291 15.76 -5.92 -11.89
N VAL A 292 14.86 -5.98 -10.90
CA VAL A 292 15.26 -5.94 -9.48
C VAL A 292 16.08 -7.18 -9.10
N LEU A 293 15.63 -8.38 -9.49
CA LEU A 293 16.32 -9.63 -9.13
C LEU A 293 17.71 -9.73 -9.76
N LEU A 294 17.94 -9.18 -10.96
CA LEU A 294 19.27 -9.16 -11.59
C LEU A 294 20.32 -8.41 -10.77
N HIS A 295 19.90 -7.51 -9.89
CA HIS A 295 20.77 -6.71 -9.03
C HIS A 295 20.80 -7.19 -7.58
N MET A 296 20.20 -8.34 -7.28
CA MET A 296 20.11 -8.90 -5.93
C MET A 296 20.77 -10.27 -5.83
N ALA A 297 21.47 -10.51 -4.73
CA ALA A 297 21.92 -11.86 -4.38
C ALA A 297 20.73 -12.64 -3.80
N LEU A 298 20.07 -13.44 -4.64
CA LEU A 298 18.98 -14.32 -4.19
C LEU A 298 19.53 -15.57 -3.48
N PRO A 299 18.95 -15.98 -2.35
CA PRO A 299 19.30 -17.25 -1.70
C PRO A 299 18.97 -18.42 -2.63
N GLU A 300 19.93 -19.28 -2.99
CA GLU A 300 19.75 -20.34 -4.02
C GLU A 300 18.54 -21.27 -3.79
N ASP A 301 18.06 -21.37 -2.56
CA ASP A 301 17.03 -22.29 -2.13
C ASP A 301 15.69 -21.62 -1.78
N TRP A 302 15.49 -20.35 -2.16
CA TRP A 302 14.26 -19.61 -1.86
C TRP A 302 13.01 -20.29 -2.46
N ASP A 303 11.93 -20.32 -1.67
CA ASP A 303 10.63 -20.83 -2.10
C ASP A 303 9.67 -19.68 -2.47
N ILE A 304 9.63 -18.62 -1.64
CA ILE A 304 8.75 -17.46 -1.81
C ILE A 304 9.42 -16.17 -1.36
N ILE A 305 9.17 -15.07 -2.08
CA ILE A 305 9.61 -13.73 -1.70
C ILE A 305 8.39 -12.79 -1.68
N PHE A 306 7.96 -12.38 -0.49
CA PHE A 306 6.88 -11.41 -0.32
C PHE A 306 7.34 -10.02 -0.76
N ALA A 307 6.53 -9.35 -1.59
CA ALA A 307 6.86 -8.06 -2.19
C ALA A 307 5.70 -7.05 -2.10
N ASN A 308 4.85 -7.21 -1.08
CA ASN A 308 3.69 -6.36 -0.81
C ASN A 308 4.00 -5.30 0.27
N PRO A 309 3.31 -4.16 0.29
CA PRO A 309 3.70 -2.99 1.10
C PRO A 309 3.45 -3.20 2.60
N ARG A 310 2.59 -4.16 2.97
CA ARG A 310 2.22 -4.42 4.36
C ARG A 310 3.32 -5.10 5.16
N LEU A 311 4.27 -5.75 4.48
CA LEU A 311 5.46 -6.39 5.03
C LEU A 311 6.74 -5.55 4.81
N ASP A 312 6.66 -4.41 4.14
CA ASP A 312 7.85 -3.59 3.85
C ASP A 312 8.51 -3.06 5.14
N LEU A 313 9.82 -3.26 5.24
CA LEU A 313 10.67 -2.83 6.35
C LEU A 313 11.48 -1.58 6.01
N SER A 314 11.52 -1.15 4.75
CA SER A 314 12.37 -0.04 4.27
C SER A 314 12.10 1.28 5.02
N THR A 315 10.86 1.50 5.45
CA THR A 315 10.44 2.69 6.22
C THR A 315 10.47 2.51 7.73
N ARG A 316 10.72 1.29 8.21
CA ARG A 316 10.65 0.92 9.64
C ARG A 316 12.02 0.76 10.29
N LEU A 317 13.06 0.47 9.51
CA LEU A 317 14.42 0.29 9.99
C LEU A 317 15.21 1.59 9.80
N ALA A 318 15.74 2.14 10.90
CA ALA A 318 16.55 3.36 10.85
C ALA A 318 17.82 3.19 9.99
N ASP A 319 18.40 1.98 10.03
CA ASP A 319 19.62 1.62 9.31
C ASP A 319 19.33 0.67 8.13
N ALA A 320 18.17 0.83 7.48
CA ALA A 320 17.83 0.04 6.28
C ALA A 320 18.92 0.23 5.19
N PRO A 321 19.38 -0.85 4.54
CA PRO A 321 20.28 -0.73 3.39
C PRO A 321 19.72 0.19 2.30
N SER A 322 20.59 0.95 1.64
CA SER A 322 20.20 1.69 0.43
C SER A 322 19.91 0.71 -0.71
N GLY A 323 18.71 0.76 -1.28
CA GLY A 323 18.28 -0.12 -2.37
C GLY A 323 17.45 -1.31 -1.90
N PHE A 324 17.32 -2.32 -2.75
CA PHE A 324 16.55 -3.52 -2.43
C PHE A 324 17.35 -4.50 -1.56
N PHE A 325 16.70 -5.05 -0.54
CA PHE A 325 17.27 -6.08 0.34
C PHE A 325 16.21 -7.13 0.70
N LEU A 326 16.70 -8.31 1.09
CA LEU A 326 15.86 -9.41 1.56
C LEU A 326 16.04 -9.60 3.06
N THR A 327 14.92 -9.76 3.78
CA THR A 327 14.90 -10.16 5.18
C THR A 327 14.22 -11.53 5.29
N PRO A 328 14.78 -12.52 6.00
CA PRO A 328 14.09 -13.77 6.26
C PRO A 328 12.69 -13.53 6.86
N MET A 329 11.68 -14.25 6.38
CA MET A 329 10.28 -13.98 6.76
C MET A 329 10.05 -14.06 8.27
N GLU A 330 10.71 -15.00 8.96
CA GLU A 330 10.70 -15.10 10.41
C GLU A 330 11.14 -13.79 11.08
N GLU A 331 12.28 -13.25 10.66
CA GLU A 331 12.85 -12.02 11.21
C GLU A 331 11.96 -10.82 10.91
N ALA A 332 11.48 -10.69 9.67
CA ALA A 332 10.57 -9.64 9.28
C ALA A 332 9.28 -9.65 10.12
N MET A 333 8.72 -10.84 10.36
CA MET A 333 7.51 -11.00 11.17
C MET A 333 7.74 -10.74 12.66
N VAL A 334 8.92 -11.08 13.20
CA VAL A 334 9.30 -10.72 14.57
C VAL A 334 9.35 -9.19 14.73
N LEU A 335 10.02 -8.49 13.82
CA LEU A 335 10.09 -7.02 13.82
C LEU A 335 8.69 -6.41 13.71
N HIS A 336 7.87 -6.92 12.81
CA HIS A 336 6.48 -6.48 12.68
C HIS A 336 5.63 -6.72 13.93
N ALA A 337 5.79 -7.85 14.61
CA ALA A 337 5.09 -8.14 15.85
C ALA A 337 5.54 -7.23 17.00
N GLN A 338 6.77 -6.73 16.96
CA GLN A 338 7.28 -5.73 17.90
C GLN A 338 6.68 -4.35 17.63
N PHE A 339 6.73 -3.89 16.37
CA PHE A 339 6.21 -2.57 15.97
C PHE A 339 4.69 -2.48 15.98
N SER A 340 3.99 -3.58 15.73
CA SER A 340 2.54 -3.59 15.52
C SER A 340 1.91 -4.89 16.05
N PRO A 341 1.94 -5.12 17.38
CA PRO A 341 1.55 -6.41 17.99
C PRO A 341 0.08 -6.80 17.75
N SER A 342 -0.80 -5.84 17.48
CA SER A 342 -2.23 -6.06 17.23
C SER A 342 -2.58 -6.23 15.74
N LYS A 343 -1.60 -6.11 14.81
CA LYS A 343 -1.85 -6.18 13.37
C LYS A 343 -2.28 -7.60 12.97
N ARG A 344 -3.40 -7.69 12.25
CA ARG A 344 -4.01 -8.96 11.82
C ARG A 344 -3.82 -9.30 10.33
N GLY A 345 -3.48 -8.31 9.52
CA GLY A 345 -3.36 -8.45 8.06
C GLY A 345 -1.99 -8.00 7.58
N TYR A 346 -1.11 -8.97 7.34
CA TYR A 346 0.20 -8.75 6.73
C TYR A 346 0.15 -8.89 5.20
N GLY A 347 -0.91 -9.49 4.66
CA GLY A 347 -1.16 -9.57 3.23
C GLY A 347 -0.27 -10.56 2.50
N ALA A 348 -0.81 -11.17 1.46
CA ALA A 348 -0.03 -11.88 0.44
C ALA A 348 -0.42 -11.39 -0.96
N ASP A 349 -0.63 -10.08 -1.08
CA ASP A 349 -1.22 -9.45 -2.26
C ASP A 349 -0.25 -9.45 -3.47
N CYS A 350 1.06 -9.55 -3.20
CA CYS A 350 2.11 -9.64 -4.21
C CYS A 350 3.30 -10.44 -3.67
N TYR A 351 3.75 -11.44 -4.42
CA TYR A 351 4.96 -12.21 -4.09
C TYR A 351 5.57 -12.84 -5.34
N LEU A 352 6.87 -13.13 -5.27
CA LEU A 352 7.54 -14.02 -6.21
C LEU A 352 7.50 -15.43 -5.65
N LEU A 353 7.29 -16.41 -6.52
CA LEU A 353 7.18 -17.82 -6.14
C LEU A 353 8.07 -18.66 -7.06
N SER A 354 9.00 -19.41 -6.48
CA SER A 354 9.80 -20.35 -7.25
C SER A 354 8.96 -21.57 -7.62
N ARG A 355 9.29 -22.25 -8.72
CA ARG A 355 8.60 -23.48 -9.12
C ARG A 355 8.61 -24.54 -8.02
N LYS A 356 9.73 -24.64 -7.30
CA LYS A 356 9.89 -25.53 -6.14
C LYS A 356 8.97 -25.10 -4.99
N GLY A 357 8.91 -23.81 -4.67
CA GLY A 357 8.00 -23.27 -3.67
C GLY A 357 6.54 -23.52 -4.02
N ALA A 358 6.18 -23.35 -5.30
CA ALA A 358 4.84 -23.65 -5.81
C ALA A 358 4.46 -25.13 -5.64
N ALA A 359 5.36 -26.05 -5.97
CA ALA A 359 5.13 -27.49 -5.77
C ALA A 359 4.92 -27.84 -4.29
N LYS A 360 5.68 -27.22 -3.38
CA LYS A 360 5.48 -27.37 -1.93
C LYS A 360 4.12 -26.84 -1.48
N LEU A 361 3.72 -25.65 -1.95
CA LEU A 361 2.42 -25.05 -1.63
C LEU A 361 1.25 -25.91 -2.12
N VAL A 362 1.38 -26.51 -3.31
CA VAL A 362 0.39 -27.47 -3.84
C VAL A 362 0.28 -28.69 -2.92
N ALA A 363 1.41 -29.31 -2.54
CA ALA A 363 1.42 -30.47 -1.66
C ALA A 363 0.85 -30.16 -0.25
N LEU A 364 1.18 -28.98 0.30
CA LEU A 364 0.61 -28.48 1.55
C LEU A 364 -0.90 -28.29 1.42
N MET A 365 -1.37 -27.67 0.35
CA MET A 365 -2.79 -27.44 0.12
C MET A 365 -3.57 -28.75 -0.07
N GLU A 366 -3.02 -29.72 -0.80
CA GLU A 366 -3.67 -31.02 -1.02
C GLU A 366 -3.76 -31.85 0.26
N SER A 367 -2.75 -31.74 1.14
CA SER A 367 -2.73 -32.48 2.40
C SER A 367 -3.55 -31.82 3.51
N GLU A 368 -3.45 -30.51 3.68
CA GLU A 368 -4.14 -29.78 4.75
C GLU A 368 -5.55 -29.37 4.33
N GLY A 369 -5.75 -29.04 3.06
CA GLY A 369 -6.96 -28.46 2.49
C GLY A 369 -7.20 -27.00 2.88
N ILE A 370 -8.17 -26.38 2.20
CA ILE A 370 -8.66 -25.03 2.43
C ILE A 370 -9.49 -25.03 3.73
N ARG A 371 -9.09 -24.19 4.69
CA ARG A 371 -9.66 -24.10 6.04
C ARG A 371 -9.93 -22.65 6.42
N ARG A 372 -10.43 -22.39 7.64
CA ARG A 372 -10.76 -21.02 8.13
C ARG A 372 -9.57 -20.06 8.22
N VAL A 373 -8.37 -20.50 7.86
CA VAL A 373 -7.19 -19.64 7.79
C VAL A 373 -7.11 -19.09 6.38
N GLY A 374 -7.29 -17.77 6.23
CA GLY A 374 -7.15 -17.11 4.93
C GLY A 374 -5.77 -17.30 4.32
N THR A 375 -5.65 -17.09 3.01
CA THR A 375 -4.44 -17.37 2.24
C THR A 375 -3.18 -16.72 2.79
N ASP A 376 -3.27 -15.45 3.20
CA ASP A 376 -2.15 -14.71 3.79
C ASP A 376 -1.55 -15.47 4.98
N TRP A 377 -2.41 -15.82 5.95
CA TRP A 377 -1.98 -16.55 7.13
C TRP A 377 -1.52 -17.97 6.80
N PHE A 378 -2.12 -18.63 5.81
CA PHE A 378 -1.62 -19.93 5.34
C PHE A 378 -0.18 -19.83 4.85
N LEU A 379 0.13 -18.83 4.02
CA LEU A 379 1.48 -18.58 3.51
C LEU A 379 2.44 -18.19 4.63
N HIS A 380 2.05 -17.29 5.53
CA HIS A 380 2.93 -16.82 6.62
C HIS A 380 3.25 -17.92 7.64
N ILE A 381 2.25 -18.72 8.04
CA ILE A 381 2.45 -19.83 8.98
C ILE A 381 3.42 -20.84 8.39
N HIS A 382 3.25 -21.20 7.12
CA HIS A 382 4.15 -22.12 6.42
C HIS A 382 5.48 -21.48 6.02
N SER A 383 5.71 -20.21 6.35
CA SER A 383 6.97 -19.49 6.11
C SER A 383 7.78 -19.26 7.39
N ILE A 384 7.29 -19.73 8.55
CA ILE A 384 7.91 -19.51 9.86
C ILE A 384 8.11 -20.86 10.54
N PRO A 385 9.35 -21.25 10.89
CA PRO A 385 9.60 -22.52 11.54
C PRO A 385 9.02 -22.54 12.96
N ARG A 386 8.55 -23.69 13.44
CA ARG A 386 7.95 -23.82 14.77
C ARG A 386 8.91 -23.37 15.88
N GLY A 387 10.20 -23.67 15.73
CA GLY A 387 11.25 -23.25 16.67
C GLY A 387 11.39 -21.73 16.83
N ALA A 388 10.88 -20.93 15.89
CA ALA A 388 10.89 -19.47 15.96
C ALA A 388 9.90 -18.89 16.98
N LEU A 389 8.94 -19.69 17.46
CA LEU A 389 7.79 -19.18 18.20
C LEU A 389 8.17 -18.34 19.42
N GLY A 390 9.24 -18.73 20.12
CA GLY A 390 9.75 -18.02 21.29
C GLY A 390 10.31 -16.62 21.00
N ARG A 391 10.59 -16.28 19.73
CA ARG A 391 11.08 -14.96 19.32
C ARG A 391 9.97 -13.92 19.18
N PHE A 392 8.72 -14.36 19.04
CA PHE A 392 7.59 -13.46 18.88
C PHE A 392 7.15 -12.90 20.23
N LYS A 393 6.85 -11.58 20.25
CA LYS A 393 6.35 -10.88 21.43
C LYS A 393 5.12 -11.59 22.01
N GLU A 394 5.14 -11.85 23.31
CA GLU A 394 4.01 -12.44 24.02
C GLU A 394 2.76 -11.56 23.88
N GLY A 395 1.61 -12.19 23.66
CA GLY A 395 0.34 -11.51 23.40
C GLY A 395 0.21 -10.85 22.02
N SER A 396 1.23 -10.92 21.15
CA SER A 396 1.07 -10.46 19.76
C SER A 396 0.11 -11.38 18.98
N VAL A 397 -0.64 -10.79 18.05
CA VAL A 397 -1.55 -11.53 17.17
C VAL A 397 -0.78 -12.57 16.36
N VAL A 398 0.41 -12.23 15.85
CA VAL A 398 1.25 -13.16 15.09
C VAL A 398 1.54 -14.41 15.92
N ARG A 399 2.01 -14.24 17.15
CA ARG A 399 2.30 -15.36 18.05
C ARG A 399 1.06 -16.21 18.31
N HIS A 400 -0.07 -15.58 18.61
CA HIS A 400 -1.33 -16.30 18.85
C HIS A 400 -1.77 -17.12 17.62
N MET A 401 -1.66 -16.55 16.42
CA MET A 401 -1.98 -17.24 15.16
C MET A 401 -1.05 -18.43 14.91
N LEU A 402 0.26 -18.28 15.17
CA LEU A 402 1.24 -19.36 15.07
C LEU A 402 0.97 -20.46 16.10
N GLU A 403 0.79 -20.12 17.38
CA GLU A 403 0.45 -21.06 18.46
C GLU A 403 -0.81 -21.88 18.13
N SER A 404 -1.89 -21.19 17.77
CA SER A 404 -3.17 -21.81 17.44
C SER A 404 -3.03 -22.82 16.30
N ARG A 405 -2.20 -22.50 15.30
CA ARG A 405 -2.00 -23.35 14.13
C ARG A 405 -1.01 -24.47 14.37
N PHE A 406 0.12 -24.21 15.01
CA PHE A 406 1.11 -25.26 15.32
C PHE A 406 0.56 -26.34 16.24
N ALA A 407 -0.48 -26.05 17.03
CA ALA A 407 -1.21 -27.01 17.85
C ALA A 407 -2.19 -27.91 17.07
N GLN A 408 -2.42 -27.64 15.78
CA GLN A 408 -3.38 -28.42 14.99
C GLN A 408 -2.80 -29.78 14.58
N PRO A 409 -3.55 -30.88 14.70
CA PRO A 409 -3.05 -32.23 14.39
C PRO A 409 -2.78 -32.46 12.90
N TRP A 410 -3.34 -31.61 12.05
CA TRP A 410 -3.22 -31.66 10.60
C TRP A 410 -2.15 -30.71 10.06
N TYR A 411 -1.52 -29.89 10.91
CA TYR A 411 -0.42 -29.01 10.49
C TYR A 411 0.83 -29.83 10.16
N ARG A 412 1.45 -29.52 9.01
CA ARG A 412 2.73 -30.10 8.60
C ARG A 412 3.86 -29.11 8.75
N GLU A 413 5.01 -29.58 9.21
CA GLU A 413 6.22 -28.77 9.39
C GLU A 413 7.05 -28.66 8.10
N ASP A 414 6.37 -28.53 6.96
CA ASP A 414 7.01 -28.31 5.67
C ASP A 414 7.18 -26.80 5.45
N VAL A 415 8.27 -26.25 6.01
CA VAL A 415 8.52 -24.80 6.03
C VAL A 415 9.05 -24.32 4.67
N LEU A 416 8.42 -23.29 4.13
CA LEU A 416 8.86 -22.51 2.98
C LEU A 416 10.06 -21.64 3.39
N LYS A 417 11.10 -21.64 2.56
CA LYS A 417 12.22 -20.71 2.64
C LYS A 417 11.77 -19.36 2.10
N ALA A 418 11.23 -18.56 3.01
CA ALA A 418 10.53 -17.33 2.69
C ALA A 418 11.33 -16.09 3.07
N TYR A 419 11.25 -15.08 2.21
CA TYR A 419 11.88 -13.77 2.42
C TYR A 419 10.88 -12.64 2.18
N VAL A 420 11.16 -11.48 2.75
CA VAL A 420 10.47 -10.23 2.50
C VAL A 420 11.42 -9.32 1.73
N LEU A 421 10.95 -8.80 0.59
CA LEU A 421 11.65 -7.84 -0.23
C LEU A 421 11.28 -6.41 0.20
N SER A 422 12.29 -5.61 0.49
CA SER A 422 12.16 -4.21 0.91
C SER A 422 13.14 -3.33 0.12
N PRO A 423 12.72 -2.19 -0.46
CA PRO A 423 11.34 -1.76 -0.64
C PRO A 423 10.48 -2.77 -1.40
N ASN A 424 9.16 -2.72 -1.20
CA ASN A 424 8.20 -3.60 -1.88
C ASN A 424 8.14 -3.32 -3.40
N LEU A 425 7.76 -4.34 -4.19
CA LEU A 425 7.61 -4.20 -5.66
C LEU A 425 6.22 -3.74 -6.08
N ALA A 426 5.22 -3.92 -5.23
CA ALA A 426 3.84 -3.58 -5.55
C ALA A 426 3.22 -2.70 -4.47
N THR A 427 2.37 -1.76 -4.88
CA THR A 427 1.55 -0.97 -3.96
C THR A 427 0.07 -1.31 -4.12
N GLY A 428 -0.71 -1.12 -3.07
CA GLY A 428 -2.17 -1.25 -3.15
C GLY A 428 -2.74 -0.10 -3.96
N MET A 429 -3.59 -0.42 -4.94
CA MET A 429 -4.34 0.60 -5.65
C MET A 429 -5.46 1.10 -4.74
N SER A 430 -5.45 2.42 -4.47
CA SER A 430 -6.59 3.07 -3.82
C SER A 430 -7.87 2.65 -4.52
N MET A 431 -8.72 1.93 -3.79
CA MET A 431 -10.10 1.71 -4.16
C MET A 431 -10.76 3.06 -3.91
N GLY A 432 -10.78 3.95 -4.91
CA GLY A 432 -11.44 5.24 -4.81
C GLY A 432 -12.78 5.09 -4.08
N VAL A 433 -13.12 6.07 -3.23
CA VAL A 433 -14.12 6.09 -2.14
C VAL A 433 -15.53 5.52 -2.48
N THR A 434 -15.80 5.15 -3.72
CA THR A 434 -17.12 4.85 -4.27
C THR A 434 -17.76 3.50 -3.89
N ARG A 435 -17.16 2.62 -3.07
CA ARG A 435 -17.73 1.26 -2.85
C ARG A 435 -17.90 0.74 -1.43
N GLN A 436 -17.49 1.44 -0.38
CA GLN A 436 -17.65 0.93 1.00
C GLN A 436 -19.05 1.13 1.62
N SER A 437 -19.99 1.81 0.95
CA SER A 437 -21.34 2.07 1.49
C SER A 437 -22.41 1.03 1.14
N ARG A 438 -22.05 -0.15 0.60
CA ARG A 438 -23.03 -1.20 0.21
C ARG A 438 -22.57 -2.63 0.48
N LEU A 439 -22.02 -2.91 1.65
CA LEU A 439 -21.96 -4.27 2.20
C LEU A 439 -22.61 -4.31 3.59
#